data_AF-Q8CJ04-F1
#
_entry.id   AF-Q8CJ04-F1
#
_cell.length_a   1.000
_cell.length_b   1.000
_cell.length_c   1.000
_cell.angle_alpha   90.00
_cell.angle_beta   90.00
_cell.angle_gamma   90.00
#
_symmetry.space_group_name_H-M   'P 1'
#
loop_
_entity.id
_entity.type
_entity.pdbx_description
1 polymer ?
#
loop_
_entity_poly.entity_id
_entity_poly.type
_entity_poly.pdbx_seq_one_letter_code
_entity_poly.pdbx_strand_id
1 'polypeptide(L)'
;SKQWPEAMKIITGQPNMSASAIMNYFKPLTEWLVTENRRHGETLGWPEYTWTPNTARAEGSLPESSRVNFLGMYLEPQQARVGQWVLLFLGVALLVATVGLAHRLYNIHNHHSLRRPHRGPQFGSEVELRHS
;
A
#
# COMPACT_ATOMS: atom_id res chain seq x y z
N SER A 1 4.02 15.69 -41.00
CA SER A 1 3.11 14.62 -40.56
C SER A 1 2.20 14.24 -41.73
N LYS A 2 1.85 12.96 -41.89
CA LYS A 2 0.81 12.53 -42.84
C LYS A 2 -0.48 12.25 -42.06
N GLN A 3 -1.64 12.35 -42.72
CA GLN A 3 -2.92 12.04 -42.07
C GLN A 3 -3.05 10.52 -41.83
N TRP A 4 -3.72 10.11 -40.76
CA TRP A 4 -3.90 8.69 -40.41
C TRP A 4 -4.49 7.81 -41.54
N PRO A 5 -5.39 8.29 -42.44
CA PRO A 5 -5.90 7.48 -43.54
C PRO A 5 -4.82 7.18 -44.59
N GLU A 6 -3.85 8.08 -44.79
CA GLU A 6 -2.73 7.84 -45.71
C GLU A 6 -1.80 6.76 -45.18
N ALA A 7 -1.50 6.78 -43.88
CA ALA A 7 -0.73 5.74 -43.22
C ALA A 7 -1.46 4.38 -43.30
N MET A 8 -2.77 4.38 -43.09
CA MET A 8 -3.59 3.17 -43.20
C MET A 8 -3.64 2.61 -44.63
N LYS A 9 -3.70 3.47 -45.64
CA LYS A 9 -3.65 3.08 -47.06
C LYS A 9 -2.33 2.43 -47.44
N ILE A 10 -1.21 2.88 -46.88
CA ILE A 10 0.11 2.26 -47.12
C ILE A 10 0.16 0.84 -46.57
N ILE A 11 -0.44 0.59 -45.40
CA ILE A 11 -0.37 -0.71 -44.72
C ILE A 11 -1.41 -1.69 -45.25
N THR A 12 -2.64 -1.22 -45.46
CA THR A 12 -3.81 -2.08 -45.74
C THR A 12 -4.32 -1.97 -47.18
N GLY A 13 -3.74 -1.08 -48.00
CA GLY A 13 -4.21 -0.77 -49.36
C GLY A 13 -5.44 0.16 -49.41
N GLN A 14 -6.07 0.43 -48.28
CA GLN A 14 -7.29 1.25 -48.19
C GLN A 14 -7.20 2.30 -47.06
N PRO A 15 -7.81 3.49 -47.25
CA PRO A 15 -7.81 4.54 -46.24
C PRO A 15 -8.89 4.36 -45.16
N ASN A 16 -9.86 3.47 -45.38
CA ASN A 16 -11.03 3.30 -44.52
C ASN A 16 -10.78 2.29 -43.41
N MET A 17 -11.33 2.56 -42.22
CA MET A 17 -11.40 1.58 -41.15
C MET A 17 -12.42 0.49 -41.49
N SER A 18 -12.05 -0.77 -41.27
CA SER A 18 -12.93 -1.92 -41.48
C SER A 18 -12.74 -2.94 -40.35
N ALA A 19 -13.86 -3.41 -39.79
CA ALA A 19 -13.87 -4.52 -38.83
C ALA A 19 -13.74 -5.90 -39.52
N SER A 20 -13.73 -5.97 -40.86
CA SER A 20 -13.69 -7.23 -41.61
C SER A 20 -12.49 -8.11 -41.26
N ALA A 21 -11.32 -7.53 -41.02
CA ALA A 21 -10.13 -8.27 -40.63
C ALA A 21 -10.31 -8.97 -39.28
N ILE A 22 -10.88 -8.27 -38.28
CA ILE A 22 -11.16 -8.82 -36.95
C ILE A 22 -12.26 -9.89 -37.03
N MET A 23 -13.34 -9.61 -37.78
CA MET A 23 -14.42 -10.57 -37.98
C MET A 23 -13.93 -11.86 -38.66
N ASN A 24 -13.09 -11.75 -39.69
CA ASN A 24 -12.51 -12.90 -40.38
C ASN A 24 -11.57 -13.70 -39.46
N TYR A 25 -10.75 -13.01 -38.67
CA TYR A 25 -9.85 -13.66 -37.71
C TYR A 25 -10.62 -14.47 -36.66
N PHE A 26 -11.70 -13.91 -36.09
CA PHE A 26 -12.51 -14.57 -35.06
C PHE A 26 -13.66 -15.43 -35.60
N LYS A 27 -13.87 -15.50 -36.92
CA LYS A 27 -14.96 -16.25 -37.55
C LYS A 27 -15.17 -17.66 -36.97
N PRO A 28 -14.15 -18.54 -36.88
CA PRO A 28 -14.38 -19.90 -36.36
C PRO A 28 -14.82 -19.90 -34.89
N LEU A 29 -14.32 -18.97 -34.07
CA LEU A 29 -14.73 -18.84 -32.68
C LEU A 29 -16.17 -18.33 -32.57
N THR A 30 -16.55 -17.35 -33.39
CA THR A 30 -17.92 -16.83 -33.44
C THR A 30 -18.91 -17.94 -33.81
N GLU A 31 -18.59 -18.76 -34.80
CA GLU A 31 -19.44 -19.89 -35.23
C GLU A 31 -19.58 -20.95 -34.12
N TRP A 32 -18.48 -21.26 -33.43
CA TRP A 32 -18.51 -22.16 -32.28
C TRP A 32 -19.36 -21.60 -31.13
N LEU A 33 -19.16 -20.34 -30.74
CA LEU A 33 -19.93 -19.69 -29.66
C LEU A 33 -21.43 -19.63 -29.97
N VAL A 34 -21.80 -19.35 -31.23
CA VAL A 34 -23.21 -19.36 -31.64
C VAL A 34 -23.81 -20.75 -31.50
N THR A 35 -23.05 -21.79 -31.84
CA THR A 35 -23.50 -23.19 -31.72
C THR A 35 -23.64 -23.59 -30.25
N GLU A 36 -22.67 -23.26 -29.42
CA GLU A 36 -22.67 -23.64 -28.00
C GLU A 36 -23.74 -22.88 -27.22
N ASN A 37 -23.89 -21.57 -27.45
CA ASN A 37 -24.96 -20.77 -26.83
C ASN A 37 -26.34 -21.33 -27.18
N ARG A 38 -26.56 -21.77 -28.43
CA ARG A 38 -27.81 -22.43 -28.84
C ARG A 38 -28.01 -23.78 -28.16
N ARG A 39 -26.94 -24.57 -28.01
CA ARG A 39 -26.98 -25.87 -27.32
C ARG A 39 -27.38 -25.72 -25.85
N HIS A 40 -26.88 -24.67 -25.19
CA HIS A 40 -27.18 -24.37 -23.78
C HIS A 40 -28.47 -23.54 -23.58
N GLY A 41 -29.10 -23.09 -24.66
CA GLY A 41 -30.30 -22.26 -24.58
C GLY A 41 -30.04 -20.88 -23.97
N GLU A 42 -28.81 -20.37 -24.10
CA GLU A 42 -28.40 -19.08 -23.56
C GLU A 42 -29.15 -17.92 -24.22
N THR A 43 -29.51 -16.92 -23.42
CA THR A 43 -30.15 -15.70 -23.94
C THR A 43 -29.07 -14.68 -24.31
N LEU A 44 -29.01 -14.29 -25.58
CA LEU A 44 -28.08 -13.26 -26.03
C LEU A 44 -28.48 -11.88 -25.46
N GLY A 45 -27.53 -11.21 -24.82
CA GLY A 45 -27.73 -9.91 -24.20
C GLY A 45 -28.22 -10.01 -22.76
N TRP A 46 -28.85 -8.94 -22.29
CA TRP A 46 -29.21 -8.76 -20.88
C TRP A 46 -30.67 -8.31 -20.80
N PRO A 47 -31.66 -9.22 -20.91
CA PRO A 47 -33.07 -8.83 -20.87
C PRO A 47 -33.44 -8.17 -19.52
N GLU A 48 -32.82 -8.62 -18.44
CA GLU A 48 -32.93 -8.01 -17.12
C GLU A 48 -31.89 -6.89 -16.95
N TYR A 49 -32.04 -5.79 -17.67
CA TYR A 49 -31.11 -4.65 -17.61
C TYR A 49 -31.09 -3.94 -16.25
N THR A 50 -32.15 -4.09 -15.45
CA THR A 50 -32.23 -3.58 -14.07
C THR A 50 -31.63 -4.53 -13.04
N TRP A 51 -31.11 -5.69 -13.48
CA TRP A 51 -30.55 -6.67 -12.56
C TRP A 51 -29.31 -6.08 -11.89
N THR A 52 -29.31 -6.14 -10.57
CA THR A 52 -28.15 -5.83 -9.74
C THR A 52 -27.98 -6.97 -8.75
N PRO A 53 -26.74 -7.41 -8.46
CA PRO A 53 -26.50 -8.40 -7.43
C PRO A 53 -27.15 -8.00 -6.09
N ASN A 54 -27.66 -8.97 -5.34
CA ASN A 54 -28.34 -8.70 -4.05
C ASN A 54 -27.45 -7.96 -3.05
N THR A 55 -26.12 -8.11 -3.14
CA THR A 55 -25.16 -7.35 -2.34
C THR A 55 -25.26 -5.85 -2.61
N ALA A 56 -25.34 -5.44 -3.88
CA ALA A 56 -25.51 -4.04 -4.26
C ALA A 56 -26.90 -3.49 -3.87
N ARG A 57 -27.94 -4.33 -3.87
CA ARG A 57 -29.30 -3.93 -3.45
C ARG A 57 -29.44 -3.79 -1.93
N ALA A 58 -28.79 -4.67 -1.16
CA ALA A 58 -28.85 -4.67 0.30
C ALA A 58 -28.14 -3.47 0.94
N GLU A 59 -27.07 -2.98 0.32
CA GLU A 59 -26.31 -1.81 0.79
C GLU A 59 -27.11 -0.48 0.70
N GLY A 60 -28.15 -0.42 -0.14
CA GLY A 60 -29.06 0.74 -0.19
C GLY A 60 -30.12 0.77 0.94
N SER A 61 -30.24 -0.29 1.72
CA SER A 61 -31.29 -0.46 2.76
C SER A 61 -30.76 -0.69 4.18
N LEU A 62 -29.45 -0.72 4.38
CA LEU A 62 -28.82 -0.88 5.69
C LEU A 62 -28.18 0.47 6.12
N PRO A 63 -28.33 0.89 7.39
CA PRO A 63 -27.72 2.12 7.87
C PRO A 63 -26.20 1.95 7.85
N GLU A 64 -25.52 2.82 7.11
CA GLU A 64 -24.06 3.02 7.03
C GLU A 64 -23.21 2.06 7.88
N SER A 65 -23.01 0.82 7.41
CA SER A 65 -21.82 0.07 7.82
C SER A 65 -20.79 0.23 6.72
N SER A 66 -20.17 1.42 6.75
CA SER A 66 -18.94 1.82 6.08
C SER A 66 -18.14 0.63 5.56
N ARG A 67 -18.34 0.23 4.31
CA ARG A 67 -17.44 -0.66 3.57
C ARG A 67 -17.21 0.02 2.24
N VAL A 68 -15.98 0.44 1.99
CA VAL A 68 -15.61 1.17 0.79
C VAL A 68 -15.03 0.17 -0.20
N ASN A 69 -15.63 0.08 -1.39
CA ASN A 69 -15.17 -0.82 -2.44
C ASN A 69 -14.00 -0.18 -3.20
N PHE A 70 -12.80 -0.73 -3.05
CA PHE A 70 -11.65 -0.40 -3.88
C PHE A 70 -11.27 -1.63 -4.71
N LEU A 71 -11.43 -1.54 -6.03
CA LEU A 71 -10.97 -2.55 -7.00
C LEU A 71 -11.50 -3.97 -6.75
N GLY A 72 -12.78 -4.10 -6.38
CA GLY A 72 -13.40 -5.41 -6.12
C GLY A 72 -12.96 -6.07 -4.81
N MET A 73 -12.19 -5.36 -3.98
CA MET A 73 -11.86 -5.78 -2.63
C MET A 73 -12.68 -4.94 -1.64
N TYR A 74 -13.43 -5.63 -0.79
CA TYR A 74 -14.11 -5.01 0.34
C TYR A 74 -13.07 -4.72 1.42
N LEU A 75 -12.58 -3.48 1.51
CA LEU A 75 -11.72 -3.07 2.61
C LEU A 75 -12.60 -2.56 3.76
N GLU A 76 -12.44 -3.20 4.91
CA GLU A 76 -13.05 -2.77 6.16
C GLU A 76 -12.39 -1.43 6.56
N PRO A 77 -13.16 -0.35 6.83
CA PRO A 77 -12.62 0.94 7.28
C PRO A 77 -11.84 0.82 8.61
N GLN A 78 -12.04 -0.28 9.34
CA GLN A 78 -11.32 -0.58 10.58
C GLN A 78 -9.86 -0.98 10.34
N GLN A 79 -9.50 -1.49 9.16
CA GLN A 79 -8.14 -1.94 8.84
C GLN A 79 -7.14 -0.77 8.73
N ALA A 80 -7.59 0.38 8.22
CA ALA A 80 -6.80 1.61 8.19
C ALA A 80 -6.52 2.14 9.62
N ARG A 81 -7.47 1.95 10.54
CA ARG A 81 -7.31 2.34 11.95
C ARG A 81 -6.29 1.46 12.65
N VAL A 82 -6.33 0.14 12.43
CA VAL A 82 -5.36 -0.81 13.01
C VAL A 82 -3.93 -0.51 12.55
N GLY A 83 -3.73 -0.21 11.26
CA GLY A 83 -2.42 0.20 10.74
C GLY A 83 -1.87 1.46 11.41
N GLN A 84 -2.73 2.42 11.73
CA GLN A 84 -2.32 3.67 12.38
C GLN A 84 -1.90 3.48 13.84
N TRP A 85 -2.61 2.66 14.62
CA TRP A 85 -2.21 2.36 16.00
C TRP A 85 -0.93 1.53 16.03
N VAL A 86 -0.78 0.55 15.14
CA VAL A 86 0.43 -0.28 15.04
C VAL A 86 1.66 0.58 14.68
N LEU A 87 1.53 1.48 13.70
CA LEU A 87 2.62 2.36 13.30
C LEU A 87 2.99 3.35 14.42
N LEU A 88 2.00 3.85 15.16
CA LEU A 88 2.21 4.75 16.29
C LEU A 88 2.99 4.05 17.41
N PHE A 89 2.55 2.87 17.84
CA PHE A 89 3.26 2.10 18.86
C PHE A 89 4.68 1.71 18.42
N LEU A 90 4.85 1.32 17.15
CA LEU A 90 6.16 1.01 16.58
C LEU A 90 7.09 2.24 16.58
N GLY A 91 6.57 3.41 16.20
CA GLY A 91 7.32 4.67 16.22
C GLY A 91 7.75 5.07 17.63
N VAL A 92 6.85 4.95 18.62
CA VAL A 92 7.17 5.24 20.03
C VAL A 92 8.22 4.27 20.58
N ALA A 93 8.12 2.97 20.28
CA ALA A 93 9.10 1.99 20.72
C ALA A 93 10.51 2.28 20.16
N LEU A 94 10.60 2.67 18.88
CA LEU A 94 11.86 3.09 18.26
C LEU A 94 12.43 4.35 18.92
N LEU A 95 11.60 5.32 19.27
CA LEU A 95 12.04 6.55 19.94
C LEU A 95 12.57 6.28 21.35
N VAL A 96 11.92 5.39 22.12
CA VAL A 96 12.42 4.99 23.44
C VAL A 96 13.75 4.23 23.32
N ALA A 97 13.89 3.36 22.32
CA ALA A 97 15.14 2.63 22.08
C ALA A 97 16.30 3.59 21.72
N THR A 98 16.07 4.61 20.90
CA THR A 98 17.11 5.59 20.55
C THR A 98 17.51 6.46 21.74
N VAL A 99 16.56 6.94 22.55
CA VAL A 99 16.84 7.70 23.78
C VAL A 99 17.58 6.83 24.80
N GLY A 100 17.16 5.59 25.01
CA GLY A 100 17.84 4.64 25.90
C GLY A 100 19.27 4.34 25.46
N LEU A 101 19.49 4.16 24.15
CA LEU A 101 20.83 3.96 23.58
C LEU A 101 21.69 5.21 23.74
N ALA A 102 21.14 6.41 23.48
CA ALA A 102 21.83 7.67 23.67
C ALA A 102 22.21 7.91 25.15
N HIS A 103 21.30 7.63 26.08
CA HIS A 103 21.57 7.73 27.52
C HIS A 103 22.64 6.72 27.96
N ARG A 104 22.58 5.48 27.44
CA ARG A 104 23.61 4.46 27.70
C ARG A 104 24.98 4.91 27.18
N LEU A 105 25.05 5.47 25.98
CA LEU A 105 26.29 5.98 25.39
C LEU A 105 26.82 7.19 26.16
N TYR A 106 25.95 8.11 26.59
CA TYR A 106 26.32 9.26 27.40
C TYR A 106 26.85 8.84 28.79
N ASN A 107 26.20 7.88 29.44
CA ASN A 107 26.64 7.36 30.74
C ASN A 107 28.00 6.64 30.63
N ILE A 108 28.20 5.84 29.58
CA ILE A 108 29.48 5.18 29.30
C ILE A 108 30.57 6.22 29.00
N HIS A 109 30.26 7.26 28.21
CA HIS A 109 31.19 8.34 27.89
C HIS A 109 31.59 9.15 29.13
N ASN A 110 30.63 9.49 30.00
CA ASN A 110 30.90 10.17 31.27
C ASN A 110 31.70 9.31 32.26
N HIS A 111 31.52 7.98 32.26
CA HIS A 111 32.36 7.10 33.06
C HIS A 111 33.77 6.91 32.49
N HIS A 112 33.97 7.06 31.17
CA HIS A 112 35.28 6.97 30.53
C HIS A 112 36.11 8.26 30.59
N SER A 113 35.50 9.44 30.80
CA SER A 113 36.22 10.72 30.92
C SER A 113 36.97 10.90 32.27
N LEU A 114 36.79 10.01 33.24
CA LEU A 114 37.40 10.10 34.58
C LEU A 114 38.60 9.19 34.82
N ARG A 115 39.23 8.65 33.78
CA ARG A 115 40.52 7.95 33.95
C ARG A 115 41.52 8.28 32.86
N ARG A 116 42.32 9.34 33.11
CA ARG A 116 43.78 9.24 33.27
C ARG A 116 44.41 10.55 33.78
N PRO A 117 45.63 10.52 34.33
CA PRO A 117 45.97 11.02 35.66
C PRO A 117 46.78 12.33 35.60
N HIS A 118 47.01 13.01 36.74
CA HIS A 118 48.35 13.50 37.15
C HIS A 118 48.36 14.23 38.52
N ARG A 119 49.24 13.70 39.38
CA ARG A 119 50.12 14.30 40.41
C ARG A 119 50.16 15.84 40.53
N GLY A 120 50.08 16.35 41.77
CA GLY A 120 50.58 17.67 42.15
C GLY A 120 50.41 17.96 43.66
N PRO A 121 51.38 18.61 44.35
CA PRO A 121 51.63 18.47 45.79
C PRO A 121 51.18 19.67 46.64
N GLN A 122 51.19 19.55 47.98
CA GLN A 122 51.83 20.48 48.94
C GLN A 122 51.24 20.41 50.37
N PHE A 123 52.17 20.40 51.35
CA PHE A 123 52.22 21.01 52.69
C PHE A 123 50.89 21.19 53.49
N GLY A 124 50.78 20.78 54.75
CA GLY A 124 51.66 21.14 55.88
C GLY A 124 51.04 22.34 56.64
N SER A 125 50.97 22.26 57.98
CA SER A 125 50.10 23.01 58.95
C SER A 125 48.72 22.37 59.10
N GLU A 126 48.17 22.06 60.27
CA GLU A 126 48.28 22.63 61.62
C GLU A 126 47.97 21.47 62.60
N VAL A 127 48.77 21.17 63.63
CA VAL A 127 48.51 21.55 65.05
C VAL A 127 47.00 21.67 65.33
N GLU A 128 46.36 20.93 66.23
CA GLU A 128 46.53 21.10 67.66
C GLU A 128 45.56 20.18 68.45
N LEU A 129 46.12 19.52 69.47
CA LEU A 129 45.54 19.13 70.77
C LEU A 129 44.13 18.52 70.86
N ARG A 130 44.08 17.29 71.39
CA ARG A 130 43.79 16.97 72.81
C ARG A 130 43.38 15.50 72.86
N HIS A 131 44.09 14.68 73.62
CA HIS A 131 43.52 13.83 74.67
C HIS A 131 44.64 13.05 75.38
N SER A 132 44.77 13.36 76.67
CA SER A 132 45.23 12.56 77.81
C SER A 132 46.63 11.96 77.82
#